data_AF-A0AAU8LQJ6-F1
#
_entry.id   AF-A0AAU8LQJ6-F1
#
_cell.length_a   1.000
_cell.length_b   1.000
_cell.length_c   1.000
_cell.angle_alpha   90.00
_cell.angle_beta   90.00
_cell.angle_gamma   90.00
#
_symmetry.space_group_name_H-M   'P 1'
#
loop_
_entity.id
_entity.type
_entity.pdbx_description
1 polymer ?
#
loop_
_entity_poly.entity_id
_entity_poly.type
_entity_poly.pdbx_seq_one_letter_code
_entity_poly.pdbx_strand_id
1 'polypeptide(L)'
;MSRCPFCESELKFSAPGQGTPHRVVKLKRGMPTVEQALGRLERELEQAQKEGCRVLTLIHGYGSSGQGGAIREEIRAKLQYLKYRGEINDVFTGEHFSTGNGPGRNLLRRFPFLRQHSDLNKGNRGITLVVL
;
A
#
# COMPACT_ATOMS: atom_id res chain seq x y z
N MET A 1 -27.77 18.67 -1.62
CA MET A 1 -26.64 18.38 -2.53
C MET A 1 -25.76 19.62 -2.60
N SER A 2 -24.48 19.49 -2.27
CA SER A 2 -23.49 20.57 -2.39
C SER A 2 -23.01 20.68 -3.85
N ARG A 3 -23.00 21.89 -4.42
CA ARG A 3 -22.49 22.15 -5.78
C ARG A 3 -21.23 23.02 -5.71
N CYS A 4 -20.31 22.82 -6.66
CA CYS A 4 -19.11 23.64 -6.77
C CYS A 4 -19.50 25.08 -7.12
N PRO A 5 -19.06 26.11 -6.37
CA PRO A 5 -19.44 27.50 -6.64
C PRO A 5 -18.82 28.10 -7.92
N PHE A 6 -17.90 27.38 -8.58
CA PHE A 6 -17.19 27.86 -9.77
C PHE A 6 -17.70 27.24 -11.08
N CYS A 7 -18.05 25.96 -11.08
CA CYS A 7 -18.47 25.24 -12.28
C CYS A 7 -19.80 24.51 -12.14
N GLU A 8 -20.50 24.71 -11.02
CA GLU A 8 -21.82 24.14 -10.70
C GLU A 8 -21.90 22.61 -10.69
N SER A 9 -20.77 21.93 -10.84
CA SER A 9 -20.69 20.49 -10.79
C SER A 9 -21.14 19.98 -9.41
N GLU A 10 -21.77 18.80 -9.44
CA GLU A 10 -22.24 18.16 -8.23
C GLU A 10 -21.05 17.66 -7.41
N LEU A 11 -20.91 18.16 -6.17
CA LEU A 11 -19.86 17.72 -5.26
C LEU A 11 -20.27 16.38 -4.67
N LYS A 12 -19.67 15.30 -5.19
CA LYS A 12 -19.81 13.95 -4.64
C LYS A 12 -18.88 13.79 -3.43
N PHE A 13 -19.38 14.07 -2.24
CA PHE A 13 -18.70 13.71 -0.99
C PHE A 13 -19.10 12.28 -0.63
N SER A 14 -18.19 11.33 -0.85
CA SER A 14 -18.33 10.02 -0.23
C SER A 14 -18.06 10.15 1.27
N ALA A 15 -18.98 9.66 2.11
CA ALA A 15 -18.71 9.54 3.54
C ALA A 15 -17.41 8.73 3.75
N PRO A 16 -16.62 8.99 4.80
CA PRO A 16 -15.50 8.13 5.14
C PRO A 16 -16.02 6.70 5.27
N GLY A 17 -15.47 5.77 4.49
CA GLY A 17 -15.81 4.35 4.62
C GLY A 17 -15.61 3.91 6.07
N GLN A 18 -16.56 3.15 6.62
CA GLN A 18 -16.54 2.71 8.02
C GLN A 18 -15.43 1.68 8.33
N GLY A 19 -14.62 1.29 7.35
CA GLY A 19 -13.53 0.32 7.49
C GLY A 19 -12.24 0.91 8.08
N THR A 20 -11.35 0.04 8.52
CA THR A 20 -10.00 0.44 8.95
C THR A 20 -9.22 1.05 7.79
N PRO A 21 -8.77 2.31 7.87
CA PRO A 21 -8.14 3.00 6.74
C PRO A 21 -6.75 2.45 6.40
N HIS A 22 -6.16 1.64 7.29
CA HIS A 22 -4.86 1.03 7.15
C HIS A 22 -4.90 -0.44 7.59
N ARG A 23 -4.31 -1.32 6.79
CA ARG A 23 -4.17 -2.75 7.10
C ARG A 23 -2.74 -3.23 6.88
N VAL A 24 -2.28 -4.16 7.72
CA VAL A 24 -0.96 -4.80 7.60
C VAL A 24 -1.12 -6.27 7.21
N VAL A 25 -0.47 -6.69 6.14
CA VAL A 25 -0.60 -8.03 5.54
C VAL A 25 0.76 -8.73 5.52
N LYS A 26 0.82 -9.96 6.05
CA LYS A 26 2.03 -10.78 6.05
C LYS A 26 2.02 -11.76 4.88
N LEU A 27 2.75 -11.44 3.82
CA LEU A 27 2.83 -12.29 2.63
C LEU A 27 3.71 -13.53 2.87
N LYS A 28 4.79 -13.38 3.65
CA LYS A 28 5.77 -14.46 3.93
C LYS A 28 5.35 -15.54 4.94
N ARG A 29 4.09 -15.59 5.37
CA ARG A 29 3.65 -16.52 6.43
C ARG A 29 3.76 -17.98 5.95
N GLY A 30 4.49 -18.82 6.68
CA GLY A 30 4.61 -20.26 6.38
C GLY A 30 5.56 -20.62 5.24
N MET A 31 6.58 -19.80 4.95
CA MET A 31 7.58 -20.04 3.89
C MET A 31 6.94 -20.34 2.51
N PRO A 32 6.09 -19.44 2.00
CA PRO A 32 5.37 -19.69 0.75
C PRO A 32 6.30 -19.64 -0.47
N THR A 33 5.86 -20.25 -1.56
CA THR A 33 6.43 -19.99 -2.89
C THR A 33 6.10 -18.57 -3.36
N VAL A 34 6.80 -18.10 -4.40
CA VAL A 34 6.51 -16.82 -5.07
C VAL A 34 5.05 -16.76 -5.54
N GLU A 35 4.58 -17.79 -6.22
CA GLU A 35 3.21 -17.88 -6.73
C GLU A 35 2.18 -17.80 -5.59
N GLN A 36 2.41 -18.51 -4.49
CA GLN A 36 1.54 -18.44 -3.31
C GLN A 36 1.53 -17.04 -2.68
N ALA A 37 2.67 -16.35 -2.66
CA ALA A 37 2.76 -14.98 -2.17
C ALA A 37 2.01 -13.99 -3.10
N LEU A 38 2.10 -14.16 -4.41
CA LEU A 38 1.37 -13.35 -5.41
C LEU A 38 -0.14 -13.58 -5.32
N GLY A 39 -0.60 -14.84 -5.22
CA GLY A 39 -2.01 -15.13 -5.04
C GLY A 39 -2.57 -14.58 -3.72
N ARG A 40 -1.76 -14.53 -2.65
CA ARG A 40 -2.14 -13.85 -1.40
C ARG A 40 -2.20 -12.33 -1.58
N LEU A 41 -1.25 -11.74 -2.30
CA LEU A 41 -1.26 -10.30 -2.59
C LEU A 41 -2.56 -9.89 -3.28
N GLU A 42 -2.95 -10.60 -4.34
CA GLU A 42 -4.16 -10.27 -5.12
C GLU A 42 -5.42 -10.34 -4.28
N ARG A 43 -5.61 -11.42 -3.51
CA ARG A 43 -6.75 -11.55 -2.60
C ARG A 43 -6.82 -10.44 -1.55
N GLU A 44 -5.69 -10.06 -0.98
CA GLU A 44 -5.64 -9.03 0.06
C GLU A 44 -5.86 -7.62 -0.51
N LEU A 45 -5.43 -7.35 -1.75
CA LEU A 45 -5.75 -6.11 -2.46
C LEU A 45 -7.26 -6.00 -2.71
N GLU A 46 -7.88 -7.04 -3.28
CA GLU A 46 -9.33 -7.04 -3.52
C GLU A 46 -10.12 -6.87 -2.22
N GLN A 47 -9.74 -7.62 -1.18
CA GLN A 47 -10.44 -7.56 0.11
C GLN A 47 -10.31 -6.17 0.73
N ALA A 48 -9.13 -5.56 0.68
CA ALA A 48 -8.91 -4.22 1.22
C ALA A 48 -9.71 -3.15 0.45
N GLN A 49 -9.83 -3.27 -0.87
CA GLN A 49 -10.68 -2.38 -1.67
C GLN A 49 -12.16 -2.52 -1.27
N LYS A 50 -12.66 -3.75 -1.14
CA LYS A 50 -14.04 -4.03 -0.69
C LYS A 50 -14.33 -3.46 0.70
N GLU A 51 -13.34 -3.47 1.59
CA GLU A 51 -13.45 -2.92 2.95
C GLU A 51 -13.27 -1.40 3.04
N GLY A 52 -12.98 -0.71 1.93
CA GLY A 52 -12.70 0.72 1.92
C GLY A 52 -11.37 1.09 2.59
N CYS A 53 -10.42 0.15 2.66
CA CYS A 53 -9.07 0.43 3.12
C CYS A 53 -8.39 1.41 2.17
N ARG A 54 -7.62 2.36 2.72
CA ARG A 54 -6.93 3.39 1.93
C ARG A 54 -5.46 3.06 1.68
N VAL A 55 -4.82 2.38 2.64
CA VAL A 55 -3.41 1.99 2.55
C VAL A 55 -3.20 0.58 3.09
N LEU A 56 -2.51 -0.26 2.33
CA LEU A 56 -2.02 -1.55 2.76
C LEU A 56 -0.52 -1.48 3.05
N THR A 57 -0.05 -2.12 4.11
CA THR A 57 1.37 -2.40 4.35
C THR A 57 1.63 -3.88 4.19
N LEU A 58 2.37 -4.23 3.14
CA LEU A 58 2.74 -5.59 2.80
C LEU A 58 4.08 -5.95 3.42
N ILE A 59 4.12 -7.03 4.21
CA ILE A 59 5.33 -7.60 4.78
C ILE A 59 5.72 -8.82 3.95
N HIS A 60 6.65 -8.61 3.00
CA HIS A 60 7.22 -9.66 2.15
C HIS A 60 8.59 -10.15 2.66
N GLY A 61 9.26 -9.36 3.52
CA GLY A 61 10.56 -9.72 4.10
C GLY A 61 11.74 -9.13 3.32
N TYR A 62 12.93 -9.12 3.94
CA TYR A 62 14.07 -8.34 3.44
C TYR A 62 14.65 -8.83 2.11
N GLY A 63 14.45 -10.11 1.79
CA GLY A 63 15.06 -10.76 0.62
C GLY A 63 16.58 -10.85 0.76
N SER A 64 17.08 -12.00 1.20
CA SER A 64 18.52 -12.34 1.22
C SER A 64 18.77 -13.48 0.25
N SER A 65 19.47 -13.19 -0.86
CA SER A 65 20.24 -14.04 -1.81
C SER A 65 19.81 -15.49 -2.17
N GLY A 66 18.68 -15.99 -1.69
CA GLY A 66 18.05 -17.27 -2.05
C GLY A 66 16.58 -17.07 -2.45
N GLN A 67 15.76 -18.13 -2.40
CA GLN A 67 14.34 -18.09 -2.83
C GLN A 67 13.49 -16.97 -2.16
N GLY A 68 13.86 -16.51 -0.97
CA GLY A 68 13.17 -15.39 -0.29
C GLY A 68 13.44 -14.00 -0.91
N GLY A 69 14.49 -13.84 -1.72
CA GLY A 69 14.74 -12.63 -2.50
C GLY A 69 13.72 -12.43 -3.62
N ALA A 70 13.34 -13.54 -4.27
CA ALA A 70 12.40 -13.54 -5.39
C ALA A 70 11.03 -12.98 -4.97
N ILE A 71 10.53 -13.31 -3.78
CA ILE A 71 9.21 -12.79 -3.32
C ILE A 71 9.20 -11.27 -3.29
N ARG A 72 10.22 -10.62 -2.73
CA ARG A 72 10.26 -9.15 -2.66
C ARG A 72 10.25 -8.53 -4.05
N GLU A 73 11.04 -9.09 -4.96
CA GLU A 73 11.20 -8.56 -6.32
C GLU A 73 9.92 -8.74 -7.13
N GLU A 74 9.34 -9.93 -7.11
CA GLU A 74 8.10 -10.26 -7.82
C GLU A 74 6.90 -9.48 -7.27
N ILE A 75 6.79 -9.32 -5.95
CA ILE A 75 5.75 -8.49 -5.34
C ILE A 75 5.91 -7.02 -5.78
N ARG A 76 7.12 -6.48 -5.74
CA ARG A 76 7.36 -5.09 -6.19
C ARG A 76 7.06 -4.93 -7.68
N ALA A 77 7.47 -5.88 -8.52
CA ALA A 77 7.20 -5.87 -9.96
C ALA A 77 5.69 -5.91 -10.25
N LYS A 78 4.97 -6.84 -9.61
CA LYS A 78 3.50 -6.93 -9.73
C LYS A 78 2.81 -5.64 -9.31
N LEU A 79 3.22 -5.04 -8.19
CA LEU A 79 2.65 -3.76 -7.74
C LEU A 79 2.90 -2.63 -8.74
N GLN A 80 4.09 -2.53 -9.34
CA GLN A 80 4.33 -1.52 -10.38
C GLN A 80 3.44 -1.75 -11.61
N TYR A 81 3.24 -3.00 -12.02
CA TYR A 81 2.32 -3.35 -13.09
C TYR A 81 0.87 -2.94 -12.78
N LEU A 82 0.37 -3.26 -11.57
CA LEU A 82 -0.97 -2.87 -11.13
C LEU A 82 -1.14 -1.35 -11.05
N LYS A 83 -0.11 -0.62 -10.61
CA LYS A 83 -0.09 0.84 -10.62
C LYS A 83 -0.17 1.38 -12.05
N TYR A 84 0.62 0.84 -12.97
CA TYR A 84 0.59 1.22 -14.38
C TYR A 84 -0.79 0.96 -15.01
N ARG A 85 -1.45 -0.13 -14.62
CA ARG A 85 -2.82 -0.48 -15.03
C ARG A 85 -3.91 0.40 -14.41
N GLY A 86 -3.60 1.23 -13.42
CA GLY A 86 -4.56 2.05 -12.69
C GLY A 86 -5.43 1.27 -11.69
N GLU A 87 -5.02 0.04 -11.33
CA GLU A 87 -5.75 -0.80 -10.37
C GLU A 87 -5.41 -0.45 -8.91
N ILE A 88 -4.26 0.18 -8.70
CA ILE A 88 -3.84 0.79 -7.43
C ILE A 88 -3.30 2.19 -7.71
N ASN A 89 -3.43 3.08 -6.72
CA ASN A 89 -3.08 4.49 -6.89
C ASN A 89 -1.57 4.76 -6.76
N ASP A 90 -0.88 4.12 -5.82
CA ASP A 90 0.55 4.38 -5.61
C ASP A 90 1.27 3.27 -4.83
N VAL A 91 2.60 3.25 -4.90
CA VAL A 91 3.46 2.25 -4.26
C VAL A 91 4.65 2.94 -3.60
N PHE A 92 4.87 2.68 -2.31
CA PHE A 92 6.00 3.21 -1.54
C PHE A 92 6.79 2.07 -0.94
N THR A 93 8.07 1.98 -1.26
CA THR A 93 8.97 1.04 -0.60
C THR A 93 9.28 1.50 0.82
N GLY A 94 9.54 0.58 1.74
CA GLY A 94 9.87 0.95 3.13
C GLY A 94 11.16 1.76 3.25
N GLU A 95 12.07 1.68 2.27
CA GLU A 95 13.24 2.57 2.13
C GLU A 95 12.85 4.05 2.00
N HIS A 96 11.71 4.34 1.37
CA HIS A 96 11.22 5.69 1.17
C HIS A 96 10.15 6.11 2.18
N PHE A 97 9.75 5.22 3.10
CA PHE A 97 8.79 5.51 4.15
C PHE A 97 9.43 6.31 5.29
N SER A 98 9.68 7.59 5.03
CA SER A 98 10.37 8.49 5.96
C SER A 98 9.85 9.94 5.88
N THR A 99 9.89 10.62 7.03
CA THR A 99 9.69 12.07 7.13
C THR A 99 10.86 12.88 6.55
N GLY A 100 12.02 12.26 6.35
CA GLY A 100 13.25 12.92 5.87
C GLY A 100 13.29 13.16 4.36
N ASN A 101 12.34 12.61 3.58
CA ASN A 101 12.33 12.76 2.12
C ASN A 101 11.01 13.39 1.62
N GLY A 102 11.02 13.92 0.39
CA GLY A 102 9.84 14.55 -0.22
C GLY A 102 8.64 13.60 -0.38
N PRO A 103 8.81 12.42 -1.02
CA PRO A 103 7.72 11.47 -1.26
C PRO A 103 7.03 10.99 0.03
N GLY A 104 7.79 10.61 1.06
CA GLY A 104 7.26 10.17 2.35
C GLY A 104 6.52 11.30 3.08
N ARG A 105 7.00 12.54 3.04
CA ARG A 105 6.25 13.70 3.56
C ARG A 105 4.94 13.95 2.81
N ASN A 106 4.87 13.68 1.51
CA ASN A 106 3.63 13.78 0.74
C ASN A 106 2.65 12.67 1.15
N LEU A 107 3.13 11.42 1.25
CA LEU A 107 2.34 10.28 1.72
C LEU A 107 1.72 10.54 3.10
N LEU A 108 2.51 11.01 4.07
CA LEU A 108 2.04 11.30 5.43
C LEU A 108 1.08 12.50 5.51
N ARG A 109 1.11 13.42 4.53
CA ARG A 109 0.12 14.49 4.41
C ARG A 109 -1.22 13.95 3.91
N ARG A 110 -1.20 13.04 2.93
CA ARG A 110 -2.40 12.38 2.38
C ARG A 110 -3.03 11.38 3.35
N PHE A 111 -2.20 10.71 4.14
CA PHE A 111 -2.59 9.64 5.08
C PHE A 111 -1.97 9.86 6.48
N PRO A 112 -2.49 10.80 7.28
CA PRO A 112 -1.91 11.16 8.58
C PRO A 112 -1.85 10.00 9.60
N PHE A 113 -2.75 9.02 9.51
CA PHE A 113 -2.76 7.84 10.38
C PHE A 113 -1.46 7.01 10.28
N LEU A 114 -0.72 7.09 9.18
CA LEU A 114 0.57 6.40 9.01
C LEU A 114 1.68 6.97 9.93
N ARG A 115 1.46 8.11 10.59
CA ARG A 115 2.43 8.65 11.57
C ARG A 115 2.65 7.75 12.78
N GLN A 116 1.66 6.91 13.10
CA GLN A 116 1.73 5.94 14.20
C GLN A 116 2.35 4.59 13.74
N HIS A 117 2.70 4.47 12.45
CA HIS A 117 3.22 3.23 11.91
C HIS A 117 4.61 2.91 12.48
N SER A 118 4.79 1.69 12.97
CA SER A 118 6.01 1.26 13.66
C SER A 118 7.27 1.28 12.78
N ASP A 119 7.15 1.12 11.46
CA ASP A 119 8.26 1.19 10.50
C ASP A 119 8.59 2.60 9.97
N LEU A 120 7.90 3.65 10.40
CA LEU A 120 8.21 5.01 9.94
C LEU A 120 9.65 5.39 10.30
N ASN A 121 10.40 5.91 9.32
CA ASN A 121 11.82 6.30 9.44
C ASN A 121 12.81 5.16 9.67
N LYS A 122 12.41 3.90 9.52
CA LYS A 122 13.30 2.74 9.72
C LYS A 122 14.01 2.26 8.44
N GLY A 123 13.59 2.73 7.28
CA GLY A 123 14.13 2.24 6.00
C GLY A 123 13.89 0.74 5.79
N ASN A 124 12.78 0.19 6.31
CA ASN A 124 12.53 -1.24 6.34
C ASN A 124 12.32 -1.81 4.93
N ARG A 125 13.36 -2.41 4.35
CA ARG A 125 13.31 -3.01 2.99
C ARG A 125 12.34 -4.19 2.88
N GLY A 126 11.93 -4.77 4.00
CA GLY A 126 11.02 -5.91 4.06
C GLY A 126 9.54 -5.55 3.98
N ILE A 127 9.22 -4.27 3.82
CA ILE A 127 7.85 -3.80 3.60
C ILE A 127 7.68 -3.01 2.31
N THR A 128 6.45 -2.98 1.83
CA THR A 128 5.97 -2.07 0.78
C THR A 128 4.58 -1.57 1.16
N LEU A 129 4.35 -0.26 1.09
CA LEU A 129 3.04 0.36 1.27
C LEU A 129 2.36 0.53 -0.09
N VAL A 130 1.06 0.26 -0.14
CA VAL A 130 0.22 0.36 -1.34
C VAL A 130 -0.93 1.31 -1.04
N VAL A 131 -1.10 2.32 -1.88
CA VAL A 131 -2.26 3.22 -1.84
C VAL A 131 -3.32 2.66 -2.78
N LEU A 132 -4.51 2.39 -2.25
CA LEU A 132 -5.67 1.91 -3.00
C LEU A 132 -6.50 3.07 -3.54
#